data_AF-A0A835FP85-F1
#
_entry.id   AF-A0A835FP85-F1
#
_cell.length_a   1.000
_cell.length_b   1.000
_cell.length_c   1.000
_cell.angle_alpha   90.00
_cell.angle_beta   90.00
_cell.angle_gamma   90.00
#
_symmetry.space_group_name_H-M   'P 1'
#
loop_
_entity.id
_entity.type
_entity.pdbx_description
1 polymer ?
#
loop_
_entity_poly.entity_id
_entity_poly.type
_entity_poly.pdbx_seq_one_letter_code
_entity_poly.pdbx_strand_id
1 'polypeptide(L)'
;MSSSAMVPVATILLALAIAPGLAVGSSSVINATCAALKTFDYCQPYAYCVGVLSADPAAVAATDIHGMAAAAVNITATRAASTLRVITDLVQDLTTCRGHYSNMLQSLADVRVDLGAGRFRNASFKMIAKVAASPTGCDILLFEGNAHKDPFTQENGDNNLVAELAGGIIKLLTSK
;
A
#
# COMPACT_ATOMS: atom_id res chain seq x y z
N MET A 1 52.45 -25.78 -65.61
CA MET A 1 53.37 -25.62 -64.46
C MET A 1 52.82 -24.50 -63.58
N SER A 2 52.91 -24.71 -62.27
CA SER A 2 52.43 -23.85 -61.15
C SER A 2 50.94 -23.92 -60.85
N SER A 3 50.49 -24.03 -59.60
CA SER A 3 51.02 -24.67 -58.38
C SER A 3 49.84 -24.64 -57.40
N SER A 4 49.50 -25.77 -56.81
CA SER A 4 48.48 -25.88 -55.76
C SER A 4 48.95 -25.18 -54.49
N ALA A 5 48.06 -24.42 -53.84
CA ALA A 5 48.22 -24.03 -52.44
C ALA A 5 46.88 -24.26 -51.71
N MET A 6 46.86 -25.34 -50.93
CA MET A 6 45.90 -25.62 -49.87
C MET A 6 46.02 -24.54 -48.77
N VAL A 7 44.88 -24.03 -48.31
CA VAL A 7 44.77 -23.43 -46.98
C VAL A 7 43.54 -24.05 -46.29
N PRO A 8 43.70 -24.81 -45.20
CA PRO A 8 42.56 -25.30 -44.44
C PRO A 8 42.14 -24.22 -43.45
N VAL A 9 40.92 -23.72 -43.58
CA VAL A 9 40.29 -22.92 -42.52
C VAL A 9 39.83 -23.89 -41.43
N ALA A 10 40.64 -24.03 -40.39
CA ALA A 10 40.29 -24.78 -39.19
C ALA A 10 39.22 -24.01 -38.41
N THR A 11 37.97 -24.47 -38.47
CA THR A 11 36.89 -24.02 -37.59
C THR A 11 37.14 -24.60 -36.19
N ILE A 12 37.61 -23.75 -35.26
CA ILE A 12 37.70 -24.07 -33.84
C ILE A 12 36.28 -24.11 -33.27
N LEU A 13 35.77 -25.32 -33.01
CA LEU A 13 34.58 -25.54 -32.19
C LEU A 13 34.92 -25.22 -30.73
N LEU A 14 34.59 -24.01 -30.28
CA LEU A 14 34.67 -23.65 -28.87
C LEU A 14 33.49 -24.29 -28.12
N ALA A 15 33.71 -25.48 -27.58
CA ALA A 15 32.78 -26.10 -26.65
C ALA A 15 32.76 -25.30 -25.34
N LEU A 16 31.78 -24.41 -25.19
CA LEU A 16 31.41 -23.86 -23.90
C LEU A 16 30.84 -25.01 -23.05
N ALA A 17 31.70 -25.59 -22.22
CA ALA A 17 31.27 -26.40 -21.10
C ALA A 17 30.51 -25.48 -20.13
N ILE A 18 29.20 -25.39 -20.30
CA ILE A 18 28.31 -24.90 -19.25
C ILE A 18 28.39 -25.96 -18.16
N ALA A 19 29.26 -25.74 -17.19
CA ALA A 19 29.15 -26.45 -15.93
C ALA A 19 27.73 -26.18 -15.40
N PRO A 20 26.93 -27.21 -15.09
CA PRO A 20 25.77 -27.00 -14.26
C PRO A 20 26.32 -26.61 -12.89
N GLY A 21 26.45 -25.30 -12.66
CA GLY A 21 26.54 -24.75 -11.32
C GLY A 21 25.28 -25.21 -10.59
N LEU A 22 25.43 -26.28 -9.82
CA LEU A 22 24.41 -26.82 -8.94
C LEU A 22 23.96 -25.69 -8.02
N ALA A 23 22.82 -25.07 -8.35
CA ALA A 23 22.07 -24.18 -7.47
C ALA A 23 21.40 -25.01 -6.35
N VAL A 24 22.22 -25.76 -5.59
CA VAL A 24 21.79 -26.66 -4.50
C VAL A 24 22.19 -26.10 -3.12
N GLY A 25 22.73 -24.88 -3.06
CA GLY A 25 23.15 -24.23 -1.80
C GLY A 25 22.07 -23.44 -1.07
N SER A 26 20.95 -23.10 -1.72
CA SER A 26 19.98 -22.13 -1.23
C SER A 26 19.03 -22.68 -0.15
N SER A 27 18.49 -23.88 -0.39
CA SER A 27 17.56 -24.56 0.52
C SER A 27 18.24 -25.01 1.82
N SER A 28 19.52 -25.38 1.78
CA SER A 28 20.25 -25.88 2.96
C SER A 28 20.58 -24.76 3.95
N VAL A 29 21.03 -23.59 3.47
CA VAL A 29 21.40 -22.45 4.32
C VAL A 29 20.16 -21.82 4.97
N ILE A 30 19.04 -21.70 4.25
CA ILE A 30 17.77 -21.22 4.81
C ILE A 30 17.30 -22.15 5.93
N ASN A 31 17.22 -23.46 5.67
CA ASN A 31 16.76 -24.43 6.67
C ASN A 31 17.68 -24.45 7.90
N ALA A 32 19.00 -24.45 7.70
CA ALA A 32 19.97 -24.41 8.79
C ALA A 32 19.83 -23.13 9.63
N THR A 33 19.69 -21.97 8.97
CA THR A 33 19.49 -20.68 9.64
C THR A 33 18.21 -20.69 10.46
N CYS A 34 17.08 -21.06 9.86
CA CYS A 34 15.79 -21.07 10.54
C CYS A 34 15.72 -22.11 11.68
N ALA A 35 16.42 -23.25 11.55
CA ALA A 35 16.51 -24.24 12.62
C ALA A 35 17.36 -23.73 13.80
N ALA A 36 18.48 -23.05 13.52
CA ALA A 36 19.31 -22.42 14.54
C ALA A 36 18.56 -21.30 15.26
N LEU A 37 17.74 -20.51 14.54
CA LEU A 37 16.94 -19.45 15.15
C LEU A 37 15.94 -19.96 16.19
N LYS A 38 15.40 -21.17 16.03
CA LYS A 38 14.49 -21.81 17.01
C LYS A 38 15.10 -21.92 18.42
N THR A 39 16.43 -21.91 18.54
CA THR A 39 17.13 -21.99 19.83
C THR A 39 17.13 -20.70 20.63
N PHE A 40 16.79 -19.57 19.99
CA PHE A 40 16.58 -18.31 20.68
C PHE A 40 15.07 -18.21 20.95
N ASP A 41 14.66 -18.15 22.22
CA ASP A 41 13.26 -18.04 22.70
C ASP A 41 12.48 -16.82 22.17
N TYR A 42 13.09 -16.04 21.27
CA TYR A 42 12.55 -14.84 20.64
C TYR A 42 12.33 -14.97 19.12
N CYS A 43 12.62 -16.12 18.53
CA CYS A 43 12.57 -16.27 17.09
C CYS A 43 11.18 -16.69 16.59
N GLN A 44 10.75 -15.97 15.55
CA GLN A 44 9.53 -16.22 14.79
C GLN A 44 9.39 -17.71 14.42
N PRO A 45 8.16 -18.22 14.21
CA PRO A 45 7.94 -19.61 13.83
C PRO A 45 8.84 -20.04 12.66
N TYR A 46 9.37 -21.27 12.68
CA TYR A 46 10.25 -21.79 11.61
C TYR A 46 9.64 -21.58 10.22
N ALA A 47 8.35 -21.84 10.07
CA ALA A 47 7.62 -21.64 8.82
C ALA A 47 7.61 -20.17 8.36
N TYR A 48 7.53 -19.21 9.29
CA TYR A 48 7.65 -17.79 8.97
C TYR A 48 9.06 -17.46 8.46
N CYS A 49 10.10 -17.92 9.16
CA CYS A 49 11.49 -17.71 8.75
C CYS A 49 11.75 -18.25 7.33
N VAL A 50 11.39 -19.52 7.08
CA VAL A 50 11.56 -20.14 5.77
C VAL A 50 10.73 -19.39 4.72
N GLY A 51 9.48 -19.03 5.02
CA GLY A 51 8.61 -18.31 4.09
C GLY A 51 9.17 -16.94 3.70
N VAL A 52 9.67 -16.17 4.66
CA VAL A 52 10.26 -14.84 4.40
C VAL A 52 11.52 -14.96 3.55
N LEU A 53 12.45 -15.84 3.93
CA LEU A 53 13.74 -15.98 3.24
C LEU A 53 13.60 -16.62 1.87
N SER A 54 12.71 -17.61 1.71
CA SER A 54 12.51 -18.27 0.41
C SER A 54 11.82 -17.38 -0.63
N ALA A 55 11.13 -16.32 -0.19
CA ALA A 55 10.50 -15.35 -1.08
C ALA A 55 11.46 -14.27 -1.59
N ASP A 56 12.67 -14.19 -1.04
CA ASP A 56 13.66 -13.17 -1.41
C ASP A 56 14.79 -13.78 -2.26
N PRO A 57 15.02 -13.29 -3.50
CA PRO A 57 16.05 -13.85 -4.37
C PRO A 57 17.47 -13.77 -3.81
N ALA A 58 17.80 -12.74 -3.02
CA ALA A 58 19.14 -12.59 -2.44
C ALA A 58 19.36 -13.56 -1.28
N ALA A 59 18.33 -13.79 -0.46
CA ALA A 59 18.35 -14.84 0.56
C ALA A 59 18.44 -16.24 -0.06
N VAL A 60 17.73 -16.50 -1.16
CA VAL A 60 17.86 -17.75 -1.93
C VAL A 60 19.27 -17.87 -2.53
N ALA A 61 19.87 -16.80 -3.05
CA ALA A 61 21.22 -16.87 -3.61
C ALA A 61 22.34 -16.96 -2.56
N ALA A 62 22.05 -16.74 -1.28
CA ALA A 62 23.04 -16.72 -0.22
C ALA A 62 23.65 -18.12 0.00
N THR A 63 24.98 -18.19 0.03
CA THR A 63 25.73 -19.43 0.27
C THR A 63 26.18 -19.60 1.73
N ASP A 64 26.02 -18.57 2.56
CA ASP A 64 26.43 -18.57 3.97
C ASP A 64 25.54 -17.65 4.83
N ILE A 65 25.82 -17.64 6.14
CA ILE A 65 25.06 -16.86 7.12
C ILE A 65 25.28 -15.34 6.99
N HIS A 66 26.40 -14.89 6.43
CA HIS A 66 26.65 -13.46 6.23
C HIS A 66 25.78 -12.92 5.09
N GLY A 67 25.69 -13.66 3.98
CA GLY A 67 24.76 -13.37 2.89
C GLY A 67 23.30 -13.43 3.36
N MET A 68 22.96 -14.40 4.22
CA MET A 68 21.62 -14.52 4.80
C MET A 68 21.28 -13.34 5.70
N ALA A 69 22.22 -12.90 6.53
CA ALA A 69 22.04 -11.73 7.39
C ALA A 69 21.86 -10.44 6.56
N ALA A 70 22.67 -10.25 5.52
CA ALA A 70 22.54 -9.12 4.62
C ALA A 70 21.16 -9.11 3.91
N ALA A 71 20.70 -10.27 3.43
CA ALA A 71 19.39 -10.41 2.82
C ALA A 71 18.26 -10.10 3.82
N ALA A 72 18.32 -10.64 5.04
CA ALA A 72 17.33 -10.37 6.09
C ALA A 72 17.24 -8.87 6.46
N VAL A 73 18.37 -8.19 6.54
CA VAL A 73 18.43 -6.72 6.75
C VAL A 73 17.78 -5.99 5.57
N ASN A 74 18.08 -6.39 4.33
CA ASN A 74 17.50 -5.76 3.14
C ASN A 74 15.99 -5.97 3.03
N ILE A 75 15.49 -7.18 3.36
CA ILE A 75 14.06 -7.47 3.46
C ILE A 75 13.41 -6.56 4.50
N THR A 76 14.05 -6.41 5.67
CA THR A 76 13.55 -5.55 6.76
C THR A 76 13.48 -4.10 6.31
N ALA A 77 14.54 -3.59 5.68
CA ALA A 77 14.58 -2.22 5.15
C ALA A 77 13.49 -2.00 4.09
N THR A 78 13.31 -2.96 3.18
CA THR A 78 12.27 -2.90 2.13
C THR A 78 10.87 -2.87 2.72
N ARG A 79 10.59 -3.73 3.71
CA ARG A 79 9.30 -3.74 4.42
C ARG A 79 9.05 -2.43 5.16
N ALA A 80 10.06 -1.94 5.90
CA ALA A 80 9.96 -0.66 6.61
C ALA A 80 9.71 0.51 5.65
N ALA A 81 10.42 0.57 4.51
CA ALA A 81 10.22 1.58 3.49
C ALA A 81 8.82 1.50 2.86
N SER A 82 8.31 0.29 2.61
CA SER A 82 6.94 0.08 2.11
C SER A 82 5.90 0.58 3.12
N THR A 83 6.05 0.24 4.41
CA THR A 83 5.17 0.73 5.47
C THR A 83 5.23 2.26 5.60
N LEU A 84 6.42 2.86 5.52
CA LEU A 84 6.56 4.31 5.55
C LEU A 84 5.83 4.98 4.39
N ARG A 85 5.86 4.38 3.18
CA ARG A 85 5.10 4.88 2.04
C ARG A 85 3.60 4.87 2.32
N VAL A 86 3.06 3.75 2.81
CA VAL A 86 1.63 3.64 3.18
C VAL A 86 1.26 4.68 4.24
N ILE A 87 2.10 4.89 5.25
CA ILE A 87 1.87 5.92 6.28
C ILE A 87 1.84 7.32 5.65
N THR A 88 2.77 7.61 4.75
CA THR A 88 2.87 8.91 4.08
C THR A 88 1.63 9.19 3.23
N ASP A 89 1.24 8.20 2.41
CA ASP A 89 0.04 8.28 1.58
C ASP A 89 -1.21 8.48 2.45
N LEU A 90 -1.35 7.70 3.53
CA LEU A 90 -2.48 7.83 4.44
C LEU A 90 -2.54 9.20 5.10
N VAL A 91 -1.42 9.76 5.55
CA VAL A 91 -1.37 11.11 6.14
C VAL A 91 -1.80 12.17 5.12
N GLN A 92 -1.46 12.00 3.85
CA GLN A 92 -1.88 12.91 2.78
C GLN A 92 -3.41 12.82 2.54
N ASP A 93 -3.95 11.60 2.45
CA ASP A 93 -5.38 11.38 2.27
C ASP A 93 -6.17 11.94 3.48
N LEU A 94 -5.70 11.68 4.70
CA LEU A 94 -6.23 12.24 5.94
C LEU A 94 -6.21 13.77 5.98
N THR A 95 -5.16 14.39 5.42
CA THR A 95 -5.06 15.85 5.34
C THR A 95 -6.15 16.43 4.43
N THR A 96 -6.44 15.76 3.32
CA THR A 96 -7.52 16.15 2.40
C THR A 96 -8.89 15.94 3.03
N CYS A 97 -9.10 14.81 3.70
CA CYS A 97 -10.28 14.52 4.52
C CYS A 97 -10.55 15.58 5.60
N ARG A 98 -9.50 16.02 6.32
CA ARG A 98 -9.61 17.14 7.26
C ARG A 98 -10.10 18.42 6.56
N GLY A 99 -9.68 18.66 5.32
CA GLY A 99 -10.20 19.73 4.47
C GLY A 99 -11.70 19.59 4.18
N HIS A 100 -12.15 18.39 3.80
CA HIS A 100 -13.58 18.09 3.59
C HIS A 100 -14.41 18.41 4.85
N TYR A 101 -14.00 17.92 6.02
CA TYR A 101 -14.71 18.20 7.28
C TYR A 101 -14.63 19.68 7.70
N SER A 102 -13.53 20.37 7.45
CA SER A 102 -13.43 21.82 7.70
C SER A 102 -14.45 22.59 6.83
N ASN A 103 -14.57 22.22 5.55
CA ASN A 103 -15.55 22.80 4.63
C ASN A 103 -17.00 22.44 5.02
N MET A 104 -17.22 21.22 5.52
CA MET A 104 -18.51 20.78 6.07
C MET A 104 -18.93 21.65 7.25
N LEU A 105 -18.03 21.92 8.20
CA LEU A 105 -18.29 22.78 9.35
C LEU A 105 -18.62 24.22 8.94
N GLN A 106 -17.89 24.79 7.97
CA GLN A 106 -18.22 26.11 7.42
C GLN A 106 -19.60 26.10 6.75
N SER A 107 -19.91 25.07 5.96
CA SER A 107 -21.20 24.94 5.29
C SER A 107 -22.35 24.83 6.29
N LEU A 108 -22.15 24.13 7.41
CA LEU A 108 -23.12 24.05 8.50
C LEU A 108 -23.37 25.41 9.16
N ALA A 109 -22.33 26.23 9.35
CA ALA A 109 -22.49 27.60 9.84
C ALA A 109 -23.34 28.44 8.87
N ASP A 110 -23.06 28.34 7.57
CA ASP A 110 -23.82 29.04 6.53
C ASP A 110 -25.28 28.57 6.45
N VAL A 111 -25.53 27.26 6.64
CA VAL A 111 -26.89 26.69 6.72
C VAL A 111 -27.65 27.31 7.88
N ARG A 112 -27.03 27.45 9.06
CA ARG A 112 -27.67 28.09 10.23
C ARG A 112 -28.04 29.54 9.95
N VAL A 113 -27.17 30.29 9.25
CA VAL A 113 -27.44 31.68 8.84
C VAL A 113 -28.62 31.74 7.87
N ASP A 114 -28.69 30.82 6.89
CA ASP A 114 -29.83 30.74 5.96
C ASP A 114 -31.14 30.38 6.66
N LEU A 115 -31.11 29.44 7.61
CA LEU A 115 -32.28 29.08 8.41
C LEU A 115 -32.81 30.26 9.22
N GLY A 116 -31.93 30.98 9.93
CA GLY A 116 -32.33 32.15 10.72
C GLY A 116 -32.92 33.28 9.88
N ALA A 117 -32.56 33.37 8.61
CA ALA A 117 -33.08 34.36 7.66
C ALA A 117 -34.27 33.86 6.82
N GLY A 118 -34.81 32.66 7.10
CA GLY A 118 -35.92 32.09 6.34
C GLY A 118 -35.56 31.63 4.92
N ARG A 119 -34.27 31.54 4.57
CA ARG A 119 -33.79 31.12 3.24
C ARG A 119 -33.71 29.59 3.14
N PHE A 120 -34.83 28.92 3.42
CA PHE A 120 -34.87 27.45 3.56
C PHE A 120 -34.40 26.69 2.32
N ARG A 121 -34.67 27.20 1.12
CA ARG A 121 -34.17 26.59 -0.13
C ARG A 121 -32.64 26.61 -0.23
N ASN A 122 -32.01 27.70 0.18
CA ASN A 122 -30.55 27.82 0.19
C ASN A 122 -29.94 26.90 1.25
N ALA A 123 -30.54 26.85 2.45
CA ALA A 123 -30.15 25.93 3.51
C ALA A 123 -30.24 24.46 3.06
N SER A 124 -31.35 24.06 2.43
CA SER A 124 -31.56 22.70 1.92
C SER A 124 -30.51 22.33 0.86
N PHE A 125 -30.26 23.24 -0.09
CA PHE A 125 -29.26 23.02 -1.13
C PHE A 125 -27.86 22.81 -0.54
N LYS A 126 -27.44 23.66 0.41
CA LYS A 126 -26.12 23.52 1.07
C LYS A 126 -26.00 22.22 1.85
N MET A 127 -27.05 21.80 2.55
CA MET A 127 -27.03 20.52 3.28
C MET A 127 -26.75 19.35 2.35
N ILE A 128 -27.44 19.27 1.21
CA ILE A 128 -27.27 18.17 0.25
C ILE A 128 -25.93 18.28 -0.48
N ALA A 129 -25.65 19.44 -1.07
CA ALA A 129 -24.52 19.59 -1.98
C ALA A 129 -23.16 19.73 -1.30
N LYS A 130 -23.12 20.07 -0.01
CA LYS A 130 -21.87 20.34 0.71
C LYS A 130 -21.73 19.51 1.97
N VAL A 131 -22.77 19.47 2.81
CA VAL A 131 -22.68 18.81 4.12
C VAL A 131 -22.69 17.29 3.96
N ALA A 132 -23.71 16.72 3.31
CA ALA A 132 -23.82 15.27 3.09
C ALA A 132 -22.73 14.73 2.14
N ALA A 133 -22.28 15.53 1.17
CA ALA A 133 -21.25 15.11 0.24
C ALA A 133 -19.84 14.99 0.89
N SER A 134 -19.58 15.67 2.02
CA SER A 134 -18.23 15.75 2.58
C SER A 134 -17.74 14.44 3.22
N PRO A 135 -18.53 13.75 4.08
CA PRO A 135 -18.14 12.45 4.64
C PRO A 135 -17.92 11.40 3.55
N THR A 136 -18.84 11.30 2.58
CA THR A 136 -18.73 10.38 1.44
C THR A 136 -17.49 10.65 0.59
N GLY A 137 -17.17 11.92 0.33
CA GLY A 137 -15.96 12.27 -0.41
C GLY A 137 -14.68 11.87 0.31
N CYS A 138 -14.66 11.95 1.64
CA CYS A 138 -13.54 11.49 2.44
C CYS A 138 -13.43 9.95 2.49
N ASP A 139 -14.56 9.25 2.64
CA ASP A 139 -14.64 7.78 2.64
C ASP A 139 -14.08 7.18 1.33
N ILE A 140 -14.56 7.70 0.19
CA ILE A 140 -14.07 7.31 -1.14
C ILE A 140 -12.57 7.59 -1.26
N LEU A 141 -12.10 8.76 -0.82
CA LEU A 141 -10.69 9.10 -0.91
C LEU A 141 -9.81 8.15 -0.09
N LEU A 142 -10.22 7.73 1.09
CA LEU A 142 -9.44 6.83 1.93
C LEU A 142 -9.47 5.38 1.45
N PHE A 143 -10.60 4.98 0.84
CA PHE A 143 -10.76 3.66 0.26
C PHE A 143 -10.01 3.50 -1.07
N GLU A 144 -10.16 4.47 -1.98
CA GLU A 144 -9.55 4.47 -3.32
C GLU A 144 -8.17 5.15 -3.36
N GLY A 145 -7.79 5.81 -2.28
CA GLY A 145 -6.51 6.52 -2.16
C GLY A 145 -5.32 5.58 -2.16
N ASN A 146 -4.12 6.15 -2.29
CA ASN A 146 -2.90 5.37 -2.48
C ASN A 146 -2.63 4.41 -1.30
N ALA A 147 -3.03 4.80 -0.08
CA ALA A 147 -2.89 3.94 1.09
C ALA A 147 -3.87 2.77 1.12
N HIS A 148 -5.01 2.86 0.41
CA HIS A 148 -6.12 1.91 0.43
C HIS A 148 -6.54 1.54 1.86
N LYS A 149 -6.65 2.55 2.73
CA LYS A 149 -6.93 2.40 4.15
C LYS A 149 -7.81 3.52 4.64
N ASP A 150 -8.99 3.14 5.11
CA ASP A 150 -9.90 4.03 5.81
C ASP A 150 -9.97 3.64 7.31
N PRO A 151 -9.39 4.47 8.20
CA PRO A 151 -9.45 4.24 9.64
C PRO A 151 -10.77 4.70 10.30
N PHE A 152 -11.68 5.35 9.58
CA PHE A 152 -12.92 5.91 10.16
C PHE A 152 -14.14 5.86 9.23
N THR A 153 -14.26 4.80 8.43
CA THR A 153 -15.45 4.51 7.60
C THR A 153 -16.75 4.60 8.38
N GLN A 154 -16.75 4.11 9.63
CA GLN A 154 -17.93 4.17 10.50
C GLN A 154 -18.33 5.62 10.78
N GLU A 155 -17.38 6.47 11.19
CA GLU A 155 -17.61 7.87 11.48
C GLU A 155 -18.04 8.65 10.23
N ASN A 156 -17.49 8.34 9.04
CA ASN A 156 -17.96 8.92 7.77
C ASN A 156 -19.43 8.56 7.51
N GLY A 157 -19.79 7.29 7.68
CA GLY A 157 -21.16 6.82 7.54
C GLY A 157 -22.13 7.53 8.49
N ASP A 158 -21.75 7.63 9.77
CA ASP A 158 -22.58 8.28 10.80
C ASP A 158 -22.77 9.78 10.51
N ASN A 159 -21.71 10.48 10.08
CA ASN A 159 -21.82 11.89 9.69
C ASN A 159 -22.71 12.09 8.45
N ASN A 160 -22.64 11.19 7.47
CA ASN A 160 -23.52 11.24 6.30
C ASN A 160 -24.99 11.07 6.70
N LEU A 161 -25.31 10.06 7.52
CA LEU A 161 -26.68 9.79 7.97
C LEU A 161 -27.30 10.99 8.70
N VAL A 162 -26.55 11.62 9.60
CA VAL A 162 -27.03 12.81 10.33
C VAL A 162 -27.20 14.01 9.39
N ALA A 163 -26.29 14.20 8.42
CA ALA A 163 -26.40 15.26 7.43
C ALA A 163 -27.64 15.08 6.52
N GLU A 164 -27.92 13.86 6.07
CA GLU A 164 -29.10 13.52 5.27
C GLU A 164 -30.39 13.74 6.06
N LEU A 165 -30.43 13.29 7.32
CA LEU A 165 -31.57 13.52 8.21
C LEU A 165 -31.88 15.02 8.35
N ALA A 166 -30.86 15.82 8.67
CA ALA A 166 -31.02 17.27 8.80
C ALA A 166 -31.44 17.93 7.47
N GLY A 167 -30.88 17.49 6.35
CA GLY A 167 -31.28 17.94 5.01
C GLY A 167 -32.75 17.64 4.69
N GLY A 168 -33.22 16.45 5.05
CA GLY A 168 -34.62 16.04 4.92
C GLY A 168 -35.57 16.91 5.74
N ILE A 169 -35.23 17.19 7.01
CA ILE A 169 -36.02 18.08 7.88
C ILE A 169 -36.10 19.49 7.29
N ILE A 170 -34.98 20.05 6.83
CA ILE A 170 -34.96 21.40 6.23
C ILE A 170 -35.80 21.45 4.95
N LYS A 171 -35.81 20.38 4.16
CA LYS A 171 -36.63 20.29 2.94
C LYS A 171 -38.12 20.44 3.23
N LEU A 172 -38.62 19.95 4.37
CA LEU A 172 -40.02 20.14 4.79
C LEU A 172 -40.41 21.63 4.94
N LEU A 173 -39.44 22.49 5.25
CA LEU A 173 -39.64 23.95 5.35
C LEU A 173 -39.76 24.63 3.99
N THR A 174 -39.37 23.95 2.91
CA THR A 174 -39.47 24.43 1.53
C THR A 174 -40.70 23.91 0.79
N SER A 175 -41.40 22.93 1.37
CA SER A 175 -42.57 22.27 0.79
C SER A 175 -43.91 22.84 1.29
N LYS A 176 -43.86 23.95 2.03
CA LYS A 176 -45.02 24.76 2.44
C LYS A 176 -45.07 26.03 1.61
#